data_AF-A0A6B3GJI5-F1
#
_entry.id   AF-A0A6B3GJI5-F1
#
_cell.length_a   1.000
_cell.length_b   1.000
_cell.length_c   1.000
_cell.angle_alpha   90.00
_cell.angle_beta   90.00
_cell.angle_gamma   90.00
#
_symmetry.space_group_name_H-M   'P 1'
#
loop_
_entity.id
_entity.type
_entity.pdbx_description
1 polymer ?
#
loop_
_entity_poly.entity_id
_entity_poly.type
_entity_poly.pdbx_seq_one_letter_code
_entity_poly.pdbx_strand_id
1 'polypeptide(L)'
;TNLYLTVESAAAAVEAVFAAHETGATAPATADAVRAMAHGALIGARGNSGTILAQLLRGMAGVLTDGGDAAHLRLALTSAADAARQA
;
A
#
# COMPACT_ATOMS: atom_id res chain seq x y z
N THR A 1 -11.61 -0.08 -16.57
CA THR A 1 -12.14 0.81 -15.49
C THR A 1 -10.96 1.48 -14.80
N ASN A 2 -11.08 2.73 -14.34
CA ASN A 2 -9.92 3.50 -13.84
C ASN A 2 -9.26 2.86 -12.61
N LEU A 3 -10.07 2.35 -11.67
CA LEU A 3 -9.57 1.72 -10.45
C LEU A 3 -8.83 0.40 -10.73
N TYR A 4 -9.28 -0.37 -11.74
CA TYR A 4 -8.58 -1.58 -12.16
C TYR A 4 -7.14 -1.28 -12.57
N LEU A 5 -6.94 -0.26 -13.42
CA LEU A 5 -5.59 0.12 -13.86
C LEU A 5 -4.73 0.67 -12.71
N THR A 6 -5.35 1.34 -11.73
CA THR A 6 -4.66 1.75 -10.51
C THR A 6 -4.19 0.55 -9.68
N VAL A 7 -5.02 -0.48 -9.54
CA VAL A 7 -4.68 -1.72 -8.83
C VAL A 7 -3.61 -2.51 -9.57
N GLU A 8 -3.66 -2.58 -10.90
CA GLU A 8 -2.60 -3.19 -11.73
C GLU A 8 -1.24 -2.52 -11.48
N SER A 9 -1.20 -1.19 -11.46
CA SER A 9 0.01 -0.42 -11.14
C SER A 9 0.49 -0.66 -9.71
N ALA A 10 -0.43 -0.77 -8.75
CA ALA A 10 -0.12 -1.10 -7.36
C ALA A 10 0.47 -2.51 -7.22
N ALA A 11 -0.10 -3.50 -7.91
CA ALA A 11 0.38 -4.87 -7.93
C ALA A 11 1.78 -4.96 -8.54
N ALA A 12 2.02 -4.31 -9.69
CA ALA A 12 3.33 -4.27 -10.32
C ALA A 12 4.42 -3.68 -9.40
N ALA A 13 4.07 -2.69 -8.56
CA ALA A 13 5.00 -2.14 -7.58
C ALA A 13 5.32 -3.12 -6.44
N VAL A 14 4.35 -3.93 -6.00
CA VAL A 14 4.59 -5.00 -5.02
C VAL A 14 5.49 -6.08 -5.62
N GLU A 15 5.18 -6.54 -6.83
CA GLU A 15 5.99 -7.54 -7.54
C GLU A 15 7.44 -7.07 -7.70
N ALA A 16 7.66 -5.80 -8.03
CA ALA A 16 9.00 -5.23 -8.12
C ALA A 16 9.78 -5.29 -6.79
N VAL A 17 9.12 -5.11 -5.65
CA VAL A 17 9.74 -5.25 -4.33
C VAL A 17 10.10 -6.70 -4.04
N PHE A 18 9.22 -7.65 -4.36
CA PHE A 18 9.52 -9.08 -4.19
C PHE A 18 10.64 -9.55 -5.11
N ALA A 19 10.63 -9.15 -6.38
CA ALA A 19 11.70 -9.43 -7.33
C ALA A 19 13.07 -8.90 -6.84
N ALA A 20 13.09 -7.71 -6.22
CA ALA A 20 14.32 -7.17 -5.62
C ALA A 20 14.85 -8.01 -4.44
N HIS A 21 13.97 -8.75 -3.75
CA HIS A 21 14.34 -9.63 -2.64
C HIS A 21 14.66 -11.07 -3.08
N GLU A 22 14.44 -11.46 -4.33
CA GLU A 22 14.72 -12.83 -4.83
C GLU A 22 16.19 -13.23 -4.69
N THR A 23 17.11 -12.25 -4.66
CA THR A 23 18.54 -12.48 -4.45
C THR A 23 18.95 -12.54 -2.98
N GLY A 24 18.02 -12.25 -2.06
CA GLY A 24 18.22 -12.25 -0.61
C GLY A 24 17.67 -13.50 0.08
N ALA A 25 17.97 -13.64 1.37
CA ALA A 25 17.48 -14.76 2.21
C ALA A 25 16.11 -14.50 2.86
N THR A 26 15.52 -13.32 2.66
CA THR A 26 14.32 -12.86 3.38
C THR A 26 13.32 -12.21 2.44
N ALA A 27 12.03 -12.46 2.67
CA ALA A 27 10.95 -11.73 2.03
C ALA A 27 10.89 -10.26 2.51
N PRO A 28 10.31 -9.34 1.72
CA PRO A 28 10.09 -7.97 2.16
C PRO A 28 9.18 -7.91 3.39
N ALA A 29 9.41 -6.91 4.25
CA ALA A 29 8.50 -6.66 5.36
C ALA A 29 7.11 -6.25 4.82
N THR A 30 6.05 -6.62 5.54
CA THR A 30 4.66 -6.29 5.14
C THR A 30 4.48 -4.78 4.94
N ALA A 31 5.07 -3.95 5.80
CA ALA A 31 5.04 -2.50 5.66
C ALA A 31 5.68 -2.00 4.36
N ASP A 32 6.76 -2.63 3.91
CA ASP A 32 7.45 -2.26 2.66
C ASP A 32 6.60 -2.63 1.44
N ALA A 33 5.98 -3.82 1.46
CA ALA A 33 5.06 -4.24 0.40
C ALA A 33 3.84 -3.29 0.32
N VAL A 34 3.23 -2.92 1.45
CA VAL A 34 2.08 -1.98 1.45
C VAL A 34 2.50 -0.57 1.07
N ARG A 35 3.71 -0.11 1.44
CA ARG A 35 4.27 1.17 0.97
C ARG A 35 4.47 1.16 -0.55
N ALA A 36 4.98 0.07 -1.11
CA ALA A 36 5.13 -0.08 -2.56
C ALA A 36 3.77 -0.12 -3.26
N MET A 37 2.79 -0.83 -2.71
CA MET A 37 1.42 -0.85 -3.20
C MET A 37 0.81 0.57 -3.24
N ALA A 38 0.97 1.34 -2.15
CA ALA A 38 0.51 2.73 -2.08
C ALA A 38 1.20 3.62 -3.12
N HIS A 39 2.50 3.42 -3.34
CA HIS A 39 3.26 4.16 -4.35
C HIS A 39 2.79 3.82 -5.77
N GLY A 40 2.68 2.53 -6.11
CA GLY A 40 2.18 2.09 -7.41
C GLY A 40 0.75 2.56 -7.68
N ALA A 41 -0.13 2.52 -6.67
CA ALA A 41 -1.47 3.08 -6.77
C ALA A 41 -1.45 4.60 -7.04
N LEU A 42 -0.56 5.35 -6.40
CA LEU A 42 -0.45 6.81 -6.62
C LEU A 42 0.01 7.12 -8.05
N ILE A 43 1.06 6.43 -8.53
CA ILE A 43 1.59 6.64 -9.88
C ILE A 43 0.58 6.20 -10.96
N GLY A 44 -0.18 5.12 -10.70
CA GLY A 44 -1.21 4.60 -11.58
C GLY A 44 -2.60 5.22 -11.40
N ALA A 45 -2.74 6.27 -10.59
CA ALA A 45 -4.03 6.88 -10.32
C ALA A 45 -4.60 7.58 -11.56
N ARG A 46 -5.86 7.27 -11.90
CA ARG A 46 -6.59 7.88 -13.04
C ARG A 46 -7.89 8.52 -12.57
N GLY A 47 -7.76 9.50 -11.70
CA GLY A 47 -8.86 10.22 -11.04
C GLY A 47 -8.90 10.02 -9.53
N ASN A 48 -9.86 10.67 -8.88
CA ASN A 48 -9.90 10.81 -7.42
C ASN A 48 -9.91 9.47 -6.68
N SER A 49 -10.65 8.48 -7.17
CA SER A 49 -10.71 7.15 -6.53
C SER A 49 -9.35 6.47 -6.46
N GLY A 50 -8.46 6.70 -7.44
CA GLY A 50 -7.10 6.16 -7.40
C GLY A 50 -6.22 6.86 -6.37
N THR A 51 -6.31 8.20 -6.30
CA THR A 51 -5.61 8.99 -5.27
C THR A 51 -6.05 8.62 -3.87
N ILE A 52 -7.36 8.50 -3.63
CA ILE A 52 -7.93 8.11 -2.34
C ILE A 52 -7.44 6.71 -1.95
N LEU A 53 -7.45 5.74 -2.88
CA LEU A 53 -6.92 4.41 -2.63
C LEU A 53 -5.43 4.45 -2.24
N ALA A 54 -4.63 5.26 -2.94
CA ALA A 54 -3.22 5.41 -2.63
C ALA A 54 -2.98 6.01 -1.23
N GLN A 55 -3.80 6.99 -0.79
CA GLN A 55 -3.70 7.55 0.55
C GLN A 55 -4.17 6.58 1.63
N LEU A 56 -5.24 5.82 1.37
CA LEU A 56 -5.70 4.75 2.26
C LEU A 56 -4.57 3.75 2.52
N LEU A 57 -3.94 3.24 1.46
CA LEU A 57 -2.83 2.29 1.56
C LEU A 57 -1.63 2.90 2.28
N ARG A 58 -1.31 4.17 2.01
CA ARG A 58 -0.24 4.90 2.72
C ARG A 58 -0.51 5.00 4.22
N GLY A 59 -1.74 5.28 4.62
CA GLY A 59 -2.17 5.33 6.03
C GLY A 59 -2.01 3.98 6.74
N MET A 60 -2.33 2.87 6.06
CA MET A 60 -2.09 1.52 6.59
C MET A 60 -0.60 1.24 6.77
N ALA A 61 0.21 1.56 5.77
CA ALA A 61 1.63 1.22 5.75
C ALA A 61 2.41 1.87 6.89
N GLY A 62 1.98 3.04 7.37
CA GLY A 62 2.57 3.73 8.51
C GLY A 62 2.37 3.04 9.86
N VAL A 63 1.33 2.22 10.02
CA VAL A 63 1.08 1.45 11.25
C VAL A 63 1.72 0.07 11.19
N LEU A 64 1.74 -0.54 10.00
CA LEU A 64 2.27 -1.88 9.80
C LEU A 64 3.79 -1.98 9.98
N THR A 65 4.50 -0.85 10.11
CA THR A 65 5.91 -0.83 10.52
C THR A 65 6.11 -1.30 11.95
N ASP A 66 5.10 -1.15 12.80
CA ASP A 66 5.20 -1.39 14.24
C ASP A 66 4.76 -2.81 14.62
N GLY A 67 3.99 -3.47 13.73
CA GLY A 67 3.54 -4.85 13.92
C GLY A 67 2.41 -5.26 12.96
N GLY A 68 2.10 -6.56 12.93
CA GLY A 68 1.08 -7.16 12.06
C GLY A 68 0.01 -7.96 12.80
N ASP A 69 -0.10 -7.80 14.13
CA ASP A 69 -1.15 -8.46 14.92
C ASP A 69 -2.52 -7.79 14.74
N ALA A 70 -3.55 -8.35 15.40
CA ALA A 70 -4.91 -7.83 15.31
C ALA A 70 -5.04 -6.37 15.81
N ALA A 71 -4.23 -5.97 16.81
CA ALA A 71 -4.26 -4.62 17.34
C ALA A 71 -3.68 -3.62 16.33
N HIS A 72 -2.56 -3.97 15.69
CA HIS A 72 -1.95 -3.18 14.63
C HIS A 72 -2.85 -3.11 13.39
N LEU A 73 -3.50 -4.21 13.00
CA LEU A 73 -4.44 -4.19 11.87
C LEU A 73 -5.63 -3.25 12.13
N ARG A 74 -6.21 -3.28 13.34
CA ARG A 74 -7.28 -2.35 13.73
C ARG A 74 -6.83 -0.88 13.64
N LEU A 75 -5.62 -0.59 14.14
CA LEU A 75 -5.03 0.75 14.07
C LEU A 75 -4.74 1.15 12.62
N ALA A 76 -4.21 0.24 11.81
CA ALA A 76 -3.91 0.46 10.40
C ALA A 76 -5.18 0.82 9.61
N LEU A 77 -6.29 0.13 9.85
CA LEU A 77 -7.58 0.44 9.21
C LEU A 77 -8.13 1.81 9.65
N THR A 78 -7.92 2.20 10.91
CA THR A 78 -8.31 3.54 11.40
C THR A 78 -7.48 4.62 10.70
N SER A 79 -6.15 4.45 10.68
CA SER A 79 -5.21 5.34 9.99
C SER A 79 -5.52 5.45 8.49
N ALA A 80 -5.87 4.33 7.84
CA ALA A 80 -6.28 4.29 6.44
C ALA A 80 -7.52 5.16 6.17
N ALA A 81 -8.53 5.07 7.03
CA ALA A 81 -9.76 5.84 6.92
C ALA A 81 -9.52 7.33 7.17
N ASP A 82 -8.64 7.69 8.12
CA ASP A 82 -8.23 9.07 8.36
C ASP A 82 -7.48 9.65 7.14
N ALA A 83 -6.52 8.91 6.59
CA ALA A 83 -5.76 9.32 5.42
C ALA A 83 -6.66 9.49 4.18
N ALA A 84 -7.62 8.59 3.97
CA ALA A 84 -8.58 8.69 2.88
C ALA A 84 -9.50 9.92 2.99
N ARG A 85 -9.87 10.32 4.21
CA ARG A 85 -10.70 11.53 4.46
C ARG A 85 -9.93 12.84 4.23
N GLN A 86 -8.60 12.79 4.26
CA GLN A 86 -7.72 13.95 4.07
C GLN A 86 -7.18 14.05 2.63
N ALA A 87 -7.52 13.09 1.77
CA ALA A 87 -7.02 12.97 0.40
C ALA A 87 -7.64 13.95 -0.60
#